data_AF-A0A2U0AIR2-F1
#
_entry.id   AF-A0A2U0AIR2-F1
#
_cell.length_a   1.000
_cell.length_b   1.000
_cell.length_c   1.000
_cell.angle_alpha   90.00
_cell.angle_beta   90.00
_cell.angle_gamma   90.00
#
_symmetry.space_group_name_H-M   'P 1'
#
loop_
_entity.id
_entity.type
_entity.pdbx_description
1 polymer ?
#
loop_
_entity_poly.entity_id
_entity_poly.type
_entity_poly.pdbx_seq_one_letter_code
_entity_poly.pdbx_strand_id
1 'polypeptide(L)'
;MSFLRNLPIKLQLYIMVGLVLFVALFVGLMGLNGMRNADHAIDELFHQDMAHMHALGVILEAAEDSRSQVLLALQHDPSSSFSSMHDHPVSVHIDRIDHNIKDIDEHWAEFMSSHLDAEEQRLAAVFQAELEKFGKEGIEKIKEGIKTGHYHKAES
;
A
#
# COMPACT_ATOMS: atom_id res chain seq x y z
N MET A 1 21.53 50.28 26.60
CA MET A 1 21.10 50.95 25.34
C MET A 1 21.71 52.36 25.22
N SER A 2 23.05 52.52 25.33
CA SER A 2 23.72 53.86 25.29
C SER A 2 24.55 54.10 24.02
N PHE A 3 24.92 53.03 23.29
CA PHE A 3 25.83 53.10 22.15
C PHE A 3 25.27 53.84 20.93
N LEU A 4 23.95 53.79 20.72
CA LEU A 4 23.31 54.43 19.57
C LEU A 4 23.21 55.95 19.71
N ARG A 5 23.19 56.50 20.94
CA ARG A 5 22.83 57.90 21.20
C ARG A 5 23.87 58.92 20.73
N ASN A 6 25.10 58.46 20.50
CA ASN A 6 26.24 59.30 20.07
C ASN A 6 26.53 59.20 18.56
N LEU A 7 25.73 58.44 17.80
CA LEU A 7 25.89 58.27 16.36
C LEU A 7 25.05 59.30 15.58
N PRO A 8 25.52 59.78 14.42
CA PRO A 8 24.72 60.67 13.58
C PRO A 8 23.42 59.97 13.14
N ILE A 9 22.31 60.72 13.11
CA ILE A 9 20.95 60.22 12.83
C ILE A 9 20.88 59.43 11.51
N LYS A 10 21.64 59.84 10.49
CA LYS A 10 21.73 59.13 9.20
C LYS A 10 22.29 57.71 9.35
N LEU A 11 23.30 57.52 10.21
CA LEU A 11 23.89 56.21 10.47
C LEU A 11 22.95 55.33 11.30
N GLN A 12 22.25 55.90 12.28
CA GLN A 12 21.21 55.19 13.03
C GLN A 12 20.12 54.66 12.09
N LEU A 13 19.68 55.47 11.12
CA LEU A 13 18.68 55.06 10.13
C LEU A 13 19.19 53.91 9.25
N TYR A 14 20.42 53.97 8.74
CA TYR A 14 21.02 52.88 7.95
C TYR A 14 21.17 51.59 8.76
N ILE A 15 21.59 51.67 10.02
CA ILE A 15 21.70 50.50 10.91
C ILE A 15 20.32 49.87 11.14
N MET A 16 19.30 50.69 11.40
CA MET A 16 17.94 50.20 11.67
C MET A 16 17.33 49.55 10.43
N VAL A 17 17.43 50.18 9.27
CA VAL A 17 16.95 49.62 7.99
C VAL A 17 17.74 48.35 7.64
N GLY A 18 19.07 48.37 7.80
CA GLY A 18 19.91 47.19 7.57
C GLY A 18 19.55 46.02 8.49
N LEU A 19 19.27 46.27 9.76
CA LEU A 19 18.84 45.25 10.71
C LEU A 19 17.48 44.65 10.32
N VAL A 20 16.51 45.48 9.93
CA VAL A 20 15.20 44.99 9.47
C VAL A 20 15.33 44.13 8.22
N LEU A 21 16.12 44.57 7.24
CA LEU A 21 16.40 43.79 6.03
C LEU A 21 17.11 42.47 6.34
N PHE A 22 18.07 42.49 7.27
CA PHE A 22 18.77 41.28 7.71
C PHE A 22 17.82 40.28 8.37
N VAL A 23 16.97 40.73 9.29
CA VAL A 23 15.97 39.86 9.94
C VAL A 23 14.98 39.31 8.91
N ALA A 24 14.49 40.14 7.99
CA ALA A 24 13.60 39.70 6.93
C ALA A 24 14.24 38.63 6.02
N LEU A 25 15.51 38.83 5.63
CA LEU A 25 16.27 37.86 4.86
C LEU A 25 16.46 36.55 5.64
N PHE A 26 16.83 36.65 6.92
CA PHE A 26 17.06 35.50 7.79
C PHE A 26 15.78 34.66 7.98
N VAL A 27 14.65 35.31 8.29
CA VAL A 27 13.35 34.64 8.41
C VAL A 27 12.90 34.07 7.07
N GLY A 28 13.11 34.78 5.96
CA GLY A 28 12.80 34.29 4.62
C GLY A 28 13.57 33.02 4.26
N LEU A 29 14.89 32.99 4.54
CA LEU A 29 15.73 31.81 4.32
C LEU A 29 15.30 30.64 5.22
N MET A 30 15.00 30.90 6.49
CA MET A 30 14.51 29.88 7.41
C MET A 30 13.16 29.31 6.96
N GLY A 31 12.25 30.17 6.48
CA GLY A 31 10.97 29.79 5.92
C GLY A 31 11.12 28.91 4.67
N LEU A 32 12.01 29.28 3.75
CA LEU A 32 12.33 28.46 2.57
C LEU A 32 12.89 27.09 2.96
N ASN A 33 13.77 27.02 3.96
CA ASN A 33 14.31 25.75 4.43
C ASN A 33 13.24 24.88 5.11
N GLY A 34 12.37 25.49 5.91
CA GLY A 34 11.22 24.80 6.51
C GLY A 34 10.26 24.24 5.46
N MET A 35 9.97 25.01 4.42
CA MET A 35 9.12 24.56 3.31
C MET A 35 9.76 23.41 2.53
N ARG A 36 11.06 23.43 2.26
CA ARG A 36 11.76 22.30 1.61
C ARG A 36 11.71 21.02 2.44
N ASN A 37 11.89 21.12 3.75
CA ASN A 37 11.80 19.94 4.62
C ASN A 37 10.37 19.39 4.68
N ALA A 38 9.36 20.26 4.69
CA ALA A 38 7.96 19.86 4.63
C ALA A 38 7.61 19.22 3.29
N ASP A 39 8.12 19.76 2.18
CA ASP A 39 7.95 19.20 0.84
C ASP A 39 8.49 17.77 0.76
N HIS A 40 9.72 17.54 1.23
CA HIS A 40 10.30 16.19 1.29
C HIS A 40 9.49 15.22 2.17
N ALA A 41 9.04 15.66 3.34
CA ALA A 41 8.24 14.80 4.23
C ALA A 41 6.86 14.46 3.65
N ILE A 42 6.27 15.39 2.91
CA ILE A 42 5.00 15.18 2.19
C ILE A 42 5.24 14.22 1.02
N ASP A 43 6.28 14.42 0.23
CA ASP A 43 6.63 13.57 -0.91
C ASP A 43 6.85 12.11 -0.49
N GLU A 44 7.63 11.88 0.57
CA GLU A 44 7.88 10.55 1.14
C GLU A 44 6.58 9.88 1.62
N LEU A 45 5.76 10.59 2.40
CA LEU A 45 4.47 10.08 2.89
C LEU A 45 3.49 9.76 1.74
N PHE A 46 3.40 10.65 0.75
CA PHE A 46 2.43 10.52 -0.34
C PHE A 46 2.84 9.52 -1.42
N HIS A 47 4.13 9.40 -1.72
CA HIS A 47 4.56 8.51 -2.79
C HIS A 47 4.98 7.13 -2.30
N GLN A 48 5.53 7.02 -1.09
CA GLN A 48 6.01 5.74 -0.57
C GLN A 48 4.91 5.07 0.25
N ASP A 49 4.49 5.68 1.36
CA ASP A 49 3.59 5.01 2.32
C ASP A 49 2.18 4.78 1.76
N MET A 50 1.64 5.76 1.03
CA MET A 50 0.32 5.63 0.41
C MET A 50 0.31 4.59 -0.73
N ALA A 51 1.40 4.48 -1.50
CA ALA A 51 1.52 3.45 -2.53
C ALA A 51 1.60 2.05 -1.90
N HIS A 52 2.35 1.92 -0.80
CA HIS A 52 2.43 0.66 -0.05
C HIS A 52 1.08 0.25 0.54
N MET A 53 0.36 1.19 1.16
CA MET A 53 -0.98 0.93 1.69
C MET A 53 -1.97 0.55 0.58
N HIS A 54 -1.88 1.20 -0.58
CA HIS A 54 -2.70 0.85 -1.74
C HIS A 54 -2.41 -0.57 -2.23
N ALA A 55 -1.13 -0.92 -2.43
CA ALA A 55 -0.73 -2.27 -2.86
C ALA A 55 -1.23 -3.36 -1.91
N LEU A 56 -1.06 -3.16 -0.59
CA LEU A 56 -1.58 -4.08 0.43
C LEU A 56 -3.12 -4.16 0.40
N GLY A 57 -3.80 -3.04 0.17
CA GLY A 57 -5.26 -3.00 0.02
C GLY A 57 -5.74 -3.85 -1.16
N VAL A 58 -5.10 -3.72 -2.32
CA VAL A 58 -5.41 -4.52 -3.52
C VAL A 58 -5.18 -6.00 -3.26
N ILE A 59 -4.07 -6.37 -2.60
CA ILE A 59 -3.78 -7.77 -2.25
C ILE A 59 -4.89 -8.36 -1.37
N LEU A 60 -5.32 -7.63 -0.34
CA LEU A 60 -6.38 -8.08 0.56
C LEU A 60 -7.73 -8.21 -0.15
N GLU A 61 -8.08 -7.25 -1.01
CA GLU A 61 -9.30 -7.31 -1.82
C GLU A 61 -9.30 -8.51 -2.77
N ALA A 62 -8.18 -8.75 -3.46
CA ALA A 62 -8.01 -9.88 -4.36
C ALA A 62 -8.07 -11.24 -3.61
N ALA A 63 -7.54 -11.30 -2.39
CA ALA A 63 -7.62 -12.49 -1.54
C ALA A 63 -9.07 -12.78 -1.10
N GLU A 64 -9.82 -11.75 -0.67
CA GLU A 64 -11.22 -11.89 -0.29
C GLU A 64 -12.14 -12.24 -1.48
N ASP A 65 -11.91 -11.65 -2.66
CA ASP A 65 -12.62 -12.03 -3.87
C ASP A 65 -12.28 -13.49 -4.25
N SER A 66 -11.00 -13.89 -4.20
CA SER A 66 -10.60 -15.28 -4.45
C SER A 66 -11.31 -16.27 -3.53
N ARG A 67 -11.41 -15.96 -2.24
CA ARG A 67 -12.16 -16.77 -1.27
C ARG A 67 -13.65 -16.83 -1.62
N SER A 68 -14.24 -15.71 -2.04
CA SER A 68 -15.64 -15.65 -2.47
C SER A 68 -15.89 -16.49 -3.73
N GLN A 69 -15.00 -16.39 -4.72
CA GLN A 69 -15.07 -17.19 -5.94
C GLN A 69 -14.89 -18.69 -5.67
N VAL A 70 -14.03 -19.06 -4.73
CA VAL A 70 -13.91 -20.45 -4.26
C VAL A 70 -15.25 -20.96 -3.75
N LEU A 71 -15.91 -20.22 -2.85
CA LEU A 71 -17.20 -20.61 -2.29
C LEU A 71 -18.30 -20.69 -3.35
N LEU A 72 -18.25 -19.83 -4.37
CA LEU A 72 -19.17 -19.90 -5.52
C LEU A 72 -18.87 -21.10 -6.41
N ALA A 73 -17.60 -21.39 -6.67
CA ALA A 73 -17.18 -22.54 -7.47
C ALA A 73 -17.61 -23.86 -6.82
N LEU A 74 -17.57 -23.96 -5.48
CA LEU A 74 -18.03 -25.15 -4.76
C LEU A 74 -19.52 -25.44 -4.95
N GLN A 75 -20.34 -24.43 -5.23
CA GLN A 75 -21.78 -24.61 -5.49
C GLN A 75 -22.08 -25.30 -6.83
N HIS A 76 -21.07 -25.44 -7.71
CA HIS A 76 -21.19 -26.18 -8.97
C HIS A 76 -21.15 -27.70 -8.78
N ASP A 77 -20.96 -28.22 -7.55
CA ASP A 77 -20.99 -29.65 -7.26
C ASP A 77 -22.29 -30.30 -7.80
N PRO A 78 -22.22 -31.22 -8.77
CA PRO A 78 -23.41 -31.86 -9.35
C PRO A 78 -24.29 -32.62 -8.35
N SER A 79 -23.75 -32.98 -7.18
CA SER A 79 -24.51 -33.62 -6.10
C SER A 79 -25.29 -32.64 -5.23
N SER A 80 -25.00 -31.34 -5.35
CA SER A 80 -25.63 -30.25 -4.60
C SER A 80 -26.91 -29.75 -5.27
N SER A 81 -27.91 -29.40 -4.46
CA SER A 81 -29.14 -28.74 -4.95
C SER A 81 -28.87 -27.38 -5.60
N PHE A 82 -27.73 -26.75 -5.29
CA PHE A 82 -27.33 -25.45 -5.82
C PHE A 82 -26.80 -25.53 -7.27
N SER A 83 -26.32 -26.69 -7.74
CA SER A 83 -25.73 -26.83 -9.08
C SER A 83 -26.69 -26.41 -10.20
N SER A 84 -27.98 -26.71 -10.03
CA SER A 84 -29.03 -26.34 -10.99
C SER A 84 -29.35 -24.84 -11.06
N MET A 85 -28.83 -24.02 -10.12
CA MET A 85 -29.07 -22.58 -10.08
C MET A 85 -28.01 -21.76 -10.82
N HIS A 86 -26.94 -22.39 -11.31
CA HIS A 86 -25.90 -21.74 -12.11
C HIS A 86 -26.10 -22.03 -13.59
N ASP A 87 -26.02 -20.99 -14.43
CA ASP A 87 -26.20 -21.06 -15.89
C ASP A 87 -24.88 -20.86 -16.67
N HIS A 88 -23.75 -20.84 -15.97
CA HIS A 88 -22.40 -20.71 -16.51
C HIS A 88 -21.49 -21.86 -16.06
N PRO A 89 -20.40 -22.14 -16.77
CA PRO A 89 -19.45 -23.17 -16.35
C PRO A 89 -18.64 -22.73 -15.12
N VAL A 90 -18.28 -23.69 -14.26
CA VAL A 90 -17.42 -23.47 -13.08
C VAL A 90 -16.10 -22.76 -13.41
N SER A 91 -15.60 -22.88 -14.65
CA SER A 91 -14.37 -22.22 -15.11
C SER A 91 -14.41 -20.71 -14.94
N VAL A 92 -15.57 -20.05 -15.02
CA VAL A 92 -15.69 -18.60 -14.81
C VAL A 92 -15.14 -18.18 -13.44
N HIS A 93 -15.43 -18.97 -12.39
CA HIS A 93 -14.92 -18.70 -11.05
C HIS A 93 -13.43 -19.04 -10.93
N ILE A 94 -13.00 -20.14 -11.55
CA ILE A 94 -11.59 -20.58 -11.54
C ILE A 94 -10.70 -19.55 -12.24
N ASP A 95 -11.13 -19.02 -13.38
CA ASP A 95 -10.40 -18.00 -14.14
C ASP A 95 -10.31 -16.69 -13.35
N ARG A 96 -11.36 -16.32 -12.60
CA ARG A 96 -11.35 -15.15 -11.71
C ARG A 96 -10.38 -15.33 -10.54
N ILE A 97 -10.34 -16.52 -9.94
CA ILE A 97 -9.35 -16.85 -8.90
C ILE A 97 -7.94 -16.72 -9.47
N ASP A 98 -7.68 -17.22 -10.67
CA ASP A 98 -6.36 -17.14 -11.30
C ASP A 98 -5.92 -15.72 -11.60
N HIS A 99 -6.86 -14.87 -12.02
CA HIS A 99 -6.62 -13.43 -12.15
C HIS A 99 -6.22 -12.80 -10.80
N ASN A 100 -6.98 -13.07 -9.75
CA ASN A 100 -6.73 -12.48 -8.44
C ASN A 100 -5.41 -12.94 -7.82
N ILE A 101 -5.02 -14.22 -7.98
CA ILE A 101 -3.70 -14.70 -7.54
C ILE A 101 -2.59 -13.97 -8.27
N LYS A 102 -2.75 -13.75 -9.58
CA LYS A 102 -1.79 -12.98 -10.35
C LYS A 102 -1.69 -11.53 -9.87
N ASP A 103 -2.83 -10.88 -9.58
CA ASP A 103 -2.85 -9.51 -9.02
C ASP A 103 -2.14 -9.45 -7.67
N ILE A 104 -2.35 -10.45 -6.81
CA ILE A 104 -1.65 -10.58 -5.52
C ILE A 104 -0.13 -10.66 -5.75
N ASP A 105 0.32 -11.54 -6.63
CA ASP A 105 1.75 -11.73 -6.91
C ASP A 105 2.40 -10.45 -7.47
N GLU A 106 1.71 -9.75 -8.38
CA GLU A 106 2.20 -8.50 -8.98
C GLU A 106 2.33 -7.37 -7.96
N HIS A 107 1.27 -7.10 -7.18
CA HIS A 107 1.29 -6.02 -6.19
C HIS A 107 2.17 -6.34 -4.99
N TRP A 108 2.32 -7.63 -4.66
CA TRP A 108 3.25 -8.04 -3.61
C TRP A 108 4.71 -7.85 -4.05
N ALA A 109 5.04 -8.18 -5.30
CA ALA A 109 6.36 -7.92 -5.85
C ALA A 109 6.68 -6.41 -5.89
N GLU A 110 5.69 -5.57 -6.22
CA GLU A 110 5.80 -4.12 -6.15
C GLU A 110 6.11 -3.64 -4.72
N PHE A 111 5.30 -4.07 -3.74
CA PHE A 111 5.51 -3.74 -2.33
C PHE A 111 6.91 -4.16 -1.83
N MET A 112 7.35 -5.37 -2.16
CA MET A 112 8.67 -5.89 -1.76
C MET A 112 9.86 -5.23 -2.47
N SER A 113 9.62 -4.55 -3.60
CA SER A 113 10.65 -3.80 -4.32
C SER A 113 10.95 -2.43 -3.70
N SER A 114 10.11 -1.98 -2.77
CA SER A 114 10.22 -0.70 -2.09
C SER A 114 11.29 -0.68 -0.99
N HIS A 115 11.55 0.51 -0.43
CA HIS A 115 12.38 0.63 0.76
C HIS A 115 11.55 0.27 2.00
N LEU A 116 11.95 -0.82 2.67
CA LEU A 116 11.34 -1.30 3.91
C LEU A 116 12.34 -1.23 5.05
N ASP A 117 11.90 -0.74 6.21
CA ASP A 117 12.67 -0.78 7.44
C ASP A 117 12.75 -2.21 8.03
N ALA A 118 13.50 -2.38 9.12
CA ALA A 118 13.73 -3.69 9.72
C ALA A 118 12.45 -4.37 10.26
N GLU A 119 11.51 -3.59 10.79
CA GLU A 119 10.24 -4.13 11.31
C GLU A 119 9.28 -4.43 10.16
N GLU A 120 9.23 -3.57 9.15
CA GLU A 120 8.45 -3.80 7.93
C GLU A 120 8.91 -5.05 7.19
N GLN A 121 10.22 -5.28 7.04
CA GLN A 121 10.76 -6.52 6.47
C GLN A 121 10.34 -7.75 7.26
N ARG A 122 10.34 -7.65 8.61
CA ARG A 122 9.92 -8.75 9.48
C ARG A 122 8.44 -9.08 9.30
N LEU A 123 7.59 -8.05 9.26
CA LEU A 123 6.15 -8.20 9.03
C LEU A 123 5.86 -8.73 7.62
N ALA A 124 6.59 -8.23 6.62
CA ALA A 124 6.47 -8.67 5.24
C ALA A 124 6.81 -10.15 5.09
N ALA A 125 7.84 -10.66 5.78
CA ALA A 125 8.18 -12.08 5.78
C ALA A 125 7.07 -12.96 6.40
N VAL A 126 6.40 -12.47 7.45
CA VAL A 126 5.25 -13.18 8.04
C VAL A 126 4.09 -13.20 7.04
N PHE A 127 3.79 -12.06 6.42
CA PHE A 127 2.70 -11.95 5.45
C PHE A 127 2.95 -12.81 4.21
N GLN A 128 4.18 -12.82 3.69
CA GLN A 128 4.60 -13.70 2.59
C GLN A 128 4.30 -15.17 2.89
N ALA A 129 4.63 -15.64 4.10
CA ALA A 129 4.36 -17.01 4.49
C ALA A 129 2.86 -17.34 4.52
N GLU A 130 2.01 -16.37 4.90
CA GLU A 130 0.56 -16.53 4.87
C GLU A 130 -0.01 -16.48 3.45
N LEU A 131 0.50 -15.61 2.57
CA LEU A 131 0.15 -15.59 1.14
C LEU A 131 0.50 -16.92 0.46
N GLU A 132 1.67 -17.49 0.74
CA GLU A 132 2.08 -18.78 0.19
C GLU A 132 1.15 -19.92 0.64
N LYS A 133 0.76 -19.93 1.92
CA LYS A 133 -0.24 -20.90 2.42
C LYS A 133 -1.59 -20.68 1.77
N PHE A 134 -2.05 -19.44 1.68
CA PHE A 134 -3.31 -19.09 1.04
C PHE A 134 -3.37 -19.62 -0.41
N GLY A 135 -2.34 -19.32 -1.21
CA GLY A 135 -2.25 -19.76 -2.60
C GLY A 135 -2.12 -21.28 -2.75
N LYS A 136 -1.08 -21.88 -2.17
CA LYS A 136 -0.77 -23.31 -2.37
C LYS A 136 -1.68 -24.24 -1.60
N GLU A 137 -1.91 -23.94 -0.32
CA GLU A 137 -2.64 -24.84 0.55
C GLU A 137 -4.14 -24.63 0.49
N GLY A 138 -4.61 -23.39 0.32
CA GLY A 138 -6.02 -23.07 0.16
C GLY A 138 -6.47 -23.19 -1.29
N ILE A 139 -6.00 -22.28 -2.14
CA ILE A 139 -6.56 -22.08 -3.48
C ILE A 139 -6.24 -23.23 -4.44
N GLU A 140 -4.97 -23.65 -4.56
CA GLU A 140 -4.58 -24.69 -5.53
C GLU A 140 -5.24 -26.04 -5.24
N LYS A 141 -5.26 -26.48 -3.98
CA LYS A 141 -5.92 -27.73 -3.57
C LYS A 141 -7.40 -27.73 -3.92
N ILE A 142 -8.09 -26.61 -3.64
CA ILE A 142 -9.52 -26.48 -3.94
C ILE A 142 -9.77 -26.55 -5.44
N LYS A 143 -8.98 -25.81 -6.23
CA LYS A 143 -9.08 -25.85 -7.70
C LYS A 143 -8.84 -27.25 -8.24
N GLU A 144 -7.88 -28.00 -7.71
CA GLU A 144 -7.62 -29.38 -8.12
C GLU A 144 -8.80 -30.31 -7.75
N GLY A 145 -9.35 -30.17 -6.53
CA GLY A 145 -10.55 -30.88 -6.10
C GLY A 145 -11.74 -30.62 -7.03
N ILE A 146 -12.01 -29.37 -7.37
CA ILE A 146 -13.09 -28.98 -8.30
C ILE A 146 -12.86 -29.58 -9.69
N LYS A 147 -11.65 -29.47 -10.24
CA LYS A 147 -11.30 -30.02 -11.58
C LYS A 147 -11.46 -31.54 -11.65
N THR A 148 -11.21 -32.24 -10.55
CA THR A 148 -11.36 -33.69 -10.46
C THR A 148 -12.77 -34.13 -10.02
N GLY A 149 -13.70 -33.19 -9.81
CA GLY A 149 -15.06 -33.46 -9.35
C GLY A 149 -15.18 -33.82 -7.87
N HIS A 150 -14.12 -33.64 -7.09
CA HIS A 150 -14.02 -33.94 -5.66
C HIS A 150 -14.23 -32.66 -4.82
N TYR A 151 -15.40 -32.05 -4.96
CA TYR A 151 -15.76 -30.76 -4.34
C TYR A 151 -15.64 -30.77 -2.80
N HIS A 152 -15.88 -31.90 -2.13
CA HIS A 152 -15.79 -31.99 -0.66
C HIS A 152 -14.38 -32.24 -0.11
N LYS A 153 -13.43 -32.74 -0.91
CA LYS A 153 -12.02 -32.85 -0.49
C LYS A 153 -11.28 -31.52 -0.54
N ALA A 154 -11.90 -30.52 -1.16
CA ALA A 154 -11.43 -29.15 -1.21
C ALA A 154 -11.57 -28.44 0.15
N GLU A 155 -12.42 -28.91 1.06
CA GLU A 155 -12.71 -28.25 2.34
C GLU A 155 -11.77 -28.66 3.51
N SER A 156 -10.83 -29.58 3.28
CA SER A 156 -9.93 -30.17 4.30
C SER A 156 -8.46 -29.88 4.06
#